data_AF-A0AA41SQ38-F1
#
_entry.id   AF-A0AA41SQ38-F1
#
_cell.length_a   1.000
_cell.length_b   1.000
_cell.length_c   1.000
_cell.angle_alpha   90.00
_cell.angle_beta   90.00
_cell.angle_gamma   90.00
#
_symmetry.space_group_name_H-M   'P 1'
#
loop_
_entity.id
_entity.type
_entity.pdbx_description
1 polymer ?
#
loop_
_entity_poly.entity_id
_entity_poly.type
_entity_poly.pdbx_seq_one_letter_code
_entity_poly.pdbx_strand_id
1 'polypeptide(L)'
;MQTMRAICAPTYRPDKNARNWSQNCRQNSTLGASPVTLSMASYGGDEGNNKAFKTSSSSSSLIIQRGDITKWSVNGTSDAIVNAANEQMLGGMGVDGAIHRAAGPELRAACYTVPEVSRGIRCPKGEARITRAFQLVSNVIHTVGPIYNVDNHPEVILRNAYRNCLKLAKENNIEYIAFPAISCGIYG
;
A
#
# COMPACT_ATOMS: atom_id res chain seq x y z
N MET A 1 -18.64 -5.44 2.95
CA MET A 1 -18.16 -4.43 3.94
C MET A 1 -16.72 -4.12 3.60
N GLN A 2 -16.27 -2.86 3.49
CA GLN A 2 -14.89 -2.57 3.06
C GLN A 2 -14.03 -2.16 4.26
N THR A 3 -13.21 -3.08 4.75
CA THR A 3 -12.29 -2.85 5.88
C THR A 3 -10.88 -2.63 5.34
N MET A 4 -10.34 -1.42 5.52
CA MET A 4 -9.01 -1.04 5.04
C MET A 4 -7.98 -1.28 6.16
N ARG A 5 -6.97 -2.12 5.93
CA ARG A 5 -5.91 -2.37 6.91
C ARG A 5 -4.58 -1.89 6.36
N ALA A 6 -4.14 -0.68 6.67
CA ALA A 6 -2.79 -0.24 6.34
C ALA A 6 -1.75 -0.99 7.20
N ILE A 7 -0.86 -1.74 6.56
CA ILE A 7 0.22 -2.46 7.25
C ILE A 7 1.51 -1.73 6.94
N CYS A 8 2.04 -1.05 7.94
CA CYS A 8 3.40 -0.52 7.85
C CYS A 8 4.37 -1.68 8.05
N ALA A 9 4.85 -2.25 6.94
CA ALA A 9 5.94 -3.20 6.97
C ALA A 9 7.25 -2.46 7.31
N PRO A 10 8.02 -2.91 8.32
CA PRO A 10 9.31 -2.30 8.61
C PRO A 10 10.24 -2.52 7.42
N THR A 11 10.76 -1.44 6.85
CA THR A 11 11.86 -1.51 5.89
C THR A 11 13.07 -2.11 6.61
N TYR A 12 13.63 -3.18 6.07
CA TYR A 12 14.92 -3.69 6.54
C TYR A 12 16.00 -2.65 6.18
N ARG A 13 16.47 -1.88 7.16
CA ARG A 13 17.73 -1.14 7.11
C ARG A 13 18.53 -1.41 8.40
N PRO A 14 19.79 -1.84 8.32
CA PRO A 14 20.71 -1.77 9.43
C PRO A 14 21.29 -0.35 9.48
N ASP A 15 20.69 0.58 10.22
CA ASP A 15 21.35 1.85 10.55
C ASP A 15 20.93 2.38 11.93
N LYS A 16 21.91 2.84 12.71
CA LYS A 16 21.89 3.07 14.16
C LYS A 16 21.50 4.51 14.57
N ASN A 17 20.88 5.32 13.69
CA ASN A 17 20.60 6.72 14.00
C ASN A 17 19.16 7.18 13.67
N ALA A 18 18.16 6.43 14.15
CA ALA A 18 16.76 6.86 14.14
C ALA A 18 16.41 7.76 15.34
N ARG A 19 16.94 8.98 15.37
CA ARG A 19 16.47 10.07 16.25
C ARG A 19 16.27 11.30 15.38
N ASN A 20 15.01 11.62 15.03
CA ASN A 20 14.50 12.96 14.65
C ASN A 20 13.26 12.97 13.73
N TRP A 21 12.56 11.85 13.54
CA TRP A 21 11.32 11.85 12.72
C TRP A 21 10.11 12.55 13.38
N SER A 22 10.14 12.81 14.69
CA SER A 22 8.98 13.34 15.43
C SER A 22 8.76 14.85 15.33
N GLN A 23 9.71 15.63 14.77
CA GLN A 23 9.66 17.09 14.84
C GLN A 23 9.09 17.79 13.59
N ASN A 24 9.07 17.15 12.42
CA ASN A 24 8.68 17.83 11.16
C ASN A 24 7.20 17.76 10.78
N CYS A 25 6.35 17.02 11.50
CA CYS A 25 4.90 16.95 11.18
C CYS A 25 4.07 18.16 11.66
N ARG A 26 4.68 19.23 12.18
CA ARG A 26 3.94 20.36 12.79
C ARG A 26 3.76 21.61 11.93
N GLN A 27 4.33 21.69 10.71
CA GLN A 27 4.39 22.98 10.01
C GLN A 27 3.93 22.97 8.55
N ASN A 28 2.77 22.41 8.21
CA ASN A 28 2.05 22.85 7.00
C ASN A 28 0.57 22.46 7.08
N SER A 29 -0.23 23.34 7.69
CA SER A 29 -1.68 23.22 7.75
C SER A 29 -2.33 24.49 7.21
N THR A 30 -2.48 24.58 5.89
CA THR A 30 -3.53 25.36 5.23
C THR A 30 -3.68 24.86 3.80
N LEU A 31 -4.80 24.20 3.49
CA LEU A 31 -5.58 24.31 2.24
C LEU A 31 -6.73 23.27 2.30
N GLY A 32 -7.93 23.74 1.97
CA GLY A 32 -9.21 23.13 2.32
C GLY A 32 -9.41 21.68 1.86
N ALA A 33 -9.56 20.79 2.83
CA ALA A 33 -10.32 19.55 2.74
C ALA A 33 -11.11 19.42 4.04
N SER A 34 -12.40 19.06 3.96
CA SER A 34 -13.25 18.84 5.14
C SER A 34 -12.54 17.92 6.13
N PRO A 35 -12.52 18.25 7.44
CA PRO A 35 -11.79 17.46 8.42
C PRO A 35 -12.41 16.07 8.53
N VAL A 36 -11.62 15.03 8.26
CA VAL A 36 -11.98 13.66 8.61
C VAL A 36 -11.86 13.54 10.13
N THR A 37 -12.99 13.54 10.83
CA THR A 37 -13.01 13.30 12.28
C THR A 37 -12.69 11.83 12.55
N LEU A 38 -11.44 11.55 12.91
CA LEU A 38 -11.01 10.24 13.39
C LEU A 38 -11.39 10.13 14.87
N SER A 39 -12.39 9.31 15.20
CA SER A 39 -12.66 8.97 16.61
C SER A 39 -11.86 7.73 17.00
N MET A 40 -11.11 7.85 18.09
CA MET A 40 -10.37 6.73 18.69
C MET A 40 -11.37 5.84 19.45
N ALA A 41 -11.59 4.63 18.97
CA ALA A 41 -12.26 3.60 19.76
C ALA A 41 -11.19 2.65 20.30
N SER A 42 -10.94 2.71 21.61
CA SER A 42 -10.11 1.72 22.29
C SER A 42 -10.89 0.42 22.37
N TYR A 43 -10.45 -0.61 21.65
CA TYR A 43 -10.83 -1.99 21.93
C TYR A 43 -9.66 -2.62 22.68
N GLY A 44 -9.90 -2.97 23.95
CA GLY A 44 -8.91 -3.59 24.82
C GLY A 44 -8.53 -4.99 24.36
N GLY A 45 -7.22 -5.27 24.42
CA GLY A 45 -6.60 -6.54 24.06
C GLY A 45 -5.14 -6.31 23.70
N ASP A 46 -4.26 -6.39 24.70
CA ASP A 46 -2.82 -6.31 24.54
C ASP A 46 -2.30 -7.62 23.92
N GLU A 47 -2.02 -7.60 22.63
CA GLU A 47 -0.88 -8.26 21.97
C GLU A 47 -0.72 -7.68 20.56
N GLY A 48 0.22 -6.74 20.41
CA GLY A 48 0.60 -6.15 19.12
C GLY A 48 0.03 -4.75 18.88
N ASN A 49 0.92 -3.82 18.53
CA ASN A 49 0.75 -2.36 18.43
C ASN A 49 -0.21 -1.89 17.31
N ASN A 50 -1.41 -2.46 17.23
CA ASN A 50 -2.42 -2.16 16.22
C ASN A 50 -3.25 -0.95 16.65
N LYS A 51 -3.35 0.06 15.79
CA LYS A 51 -4.20 1.23 16.03
C LYS A 51 -5.35 1.24 15.03
N ALA A 52 -6.57 1.05 15.51
CA ALA A 52 -7.78 1.09 14.71
C ALA A 52 -8.44 2.47 14.78
N PHE A 53 -8.91 2.94 13.63
CA PHE A 53 -9.57 4.22 13.44
C PHE A 53 -10.88 3.99 12.71
N LYS A 54 -11.97 4.57 13.23
CA LYS A 54 -13.26 4.56 12.53
C LYS A 54 -13.27 5.67 11.47
N THR A 55 -13.77 5.34 10.28
CA THR A 55 -14.03 6.35 9.25
C THR A 55 -15.34 7.07 9.54
N SER A 56 -15.56 8.23 8.90
CA SER A 56 -16.81 8.98 9.00
C SER A 56 -18.03 8.19 8.52
N SER A 57 -17.84 7.21 7.63
CA SER A 57 -18.81 6.16 7.32
C SER A 57 -18.70 5.01 8.32
N SER A 58 -19.85 4.53 8.83
CA SER A 58 -19.92 3.41 9.78
C SER A 58 -19.55 2.04 9.17
N SER A 59 -19.34 1.97 7.86
CA SER A 59 -19.12 0.74 7.11
C SER A 59 -17.65 0.41 6.79
N SER A 60 -16.71 1.27 7.22
CA SER A 60 -15.29 1.10 6.98
C SER A 60 -14.47 1.37 8.24
N SER A 61 -13.30 0.75 8.30
CA SER A 61 -12.29 1.01 9.34
C SER A 61 -10.92 1.13 8.68
N LEU A 62 -10.05 1.92 9.31
CA LEU A 62 -8.64 2.04 8.97
C LEU A 62 -7.83 1.47 10.14
N ILE A 63 -7.01 0.47 9.88
CA ILE A 63 -6.10 -0.10 10.88
C ILE A 63 -4.67 0.20 10.48
N ILE A 64 -3.85 0.70 11.41
CA ILE A 64 -2.40 0.77 11.25
C ILE A 64 -1.79 -0.39 12.04
N GLN A 65 -1.09 -1.27 11.34
CA GLN A 65 -0.48 -2.47 11.90
C GLN A 65 0.99 -2.57 11.48
N ARG A 66 1.85 -3.01 12.41
CA ARG A 66 3.21 -3.46 12.07
C ARG A 66 3.16 -4.92 11.67
N GLY A 67 3.79 -5.30 10.56
CA GLY A 67 3.82 -6.70 10.14
C GLY A 67 4.53 -6.96 8.82
N ASP A 68 4.48 -8.21 8.38
CA ASP A 68 4.91 -8.62 7.04
C ASP A 68 3.69 -8.71 6.13
N ILE A 69 3.64 -7.87 5.10
CA ILE A 69 2.48 -7.79 4.20
C ILE A 69 2.27 -9.09 3.42
N THR A 70 3.32 -9.90 3.21
CA THR A 70 3.18 -11.19 2.50
C THR A 70 2.52 -12.26 3.37
N LYS A 71 2.31 -12.01 4.66
CA LYS A 71 1.62 -12.91 5.59
C LYS A 71 0.22 -12.43 5.95
N TRP A 72 -0.19 -11.30 5.38
CA TRP A 72 -1.48 -10.71 5.72
C TRP A 72 -2.61 -11.40 4.95
N SER A 73 -3.64 -11.78 5.70
CA SER A 73 -4.92 -12.24 5.18
C SER A 73 -5.99 -11.99 6.23
N VAL A 74 -7.22 -11.76 5.80
CA VAL A 74 -8.41 -11.72 6.65
C VAL A 74 -9.27 -12.95 6.42
N ASN A 75 -9.59 -13.26 5.16
CA ASN A 75 -10.37 -14.45 4.81
C ASN A 75 -9.86 -15.20 3.57
N GLY A 76 -8.79 -14.72 2.95
CA GLY A 76 -8.12 -15.31 1.79
C GLY A 76 -8.85 -15.15 0.45
N THR A 77 -10.14 -14.79 0.45
CA THR A 77 -10.98 -14.79 -0.77
C THR A 77 -11.34 -13.39 -1.24
N SER A 78 -11.59 -12.44 -0.33
CA SER A 78 -11.86 -11.03 -0.64
C SER A 78 -10.74 -10.07 -0.19
N ASP A 79 -9.52 -10.61 -0.13
CA ASP A 79 -8.30 -9.93 0.30
C ASP A 79 -7.42 -9.46 -0.86
N ALA A 80 -6.92 -8.22 -0.80
CA ALA A 80 -5.83 -7.78 -1.65
C ALA A 80 -4.68 -7.16 -0.85
N ILE A 81 -3.46 -7.43 -1.28
CA ILE A 81 -2.29 -6.68 -0.83
C ILE A 81 -1.82 -5.74 -1.94
N VAL A 82 -1.28 -4.59 -1.55
CA VAL A 82 -0.71 -3.63 -2.49
C VAL A 82 0.79 -3.84 -2.61
N ASN A 83 1.27 -3.95 -3.83
CA ASN A 83 2.68 -3.95 -4.15
C ASN A 83 3.13 -2.54 -4.54
N ALA A 84 4.10 -1.98 -3.80
CA ALA A 84 4.82 -0.77 -4.21
C ALA A 84 5.87 -1.13 -5.27
N ALA A 85 5.41 -1.21 -6.51
CA ALA A 85 6.16 -1.70 -7.65
C ALA A 85 6.97 -0.59 -8.35
N ASN A 86 7.80 -0.99 -9.31
CA ASN A 86 8.33 -0.12 -10.35
C ASN A 86 7.45 -0.14 -11.61
N GLU A 87 7.70 0.76 -12.56
CA GLU A 87 6.88 0.94 -13.76
C GLU A 87 6.81 -0.29 -14.69
N GLN A 88 7.81 -1.17 -14.61
CA GLN A 88 7.87 -2.38 -15.41
C GLN A 88 7.00 -3.50 -14.83
N MET A 89 6.71 -3.47 -13.51
CA MET A 89 5.99 -4.50 -12.74
C MET A 89 6.67 -5.89 -12.72
N LEU A 90 7.96 -6.01 -13.03
CA LEU A 90 8.64 -7.32 -13.15
C LEU A 90 9.40 -7.75 -11.88
N GLY A 91 9.04 -7.16 -10.75
CA GLY A 91 9.69 -7.32 -9.46
C GLY A 91 10.88 -6.38 -9.27
N GLY A 92 11.45 -6.42 -8.06
CA GLY A 92 12.48 -5.51 -7.63
C GLY A 92 13.01 -5.88 -6.24
N MET A 93 13.41 -4.87 -5.48
CA MET A 93 13.89 -5.02 -4.10
C MET A 93 12.80 -4.66 -3.08
N GLY A 94 13.12 -4.72 -1.79
CA GLY A 94 12.19 -4.31 -0.73
C GLY A 94 10.90 -5.13 -0.73
N VAL A 95 9.76 -4.44 -0.56
CA VAL A 95 8.44 -5.07 -0.51
C VAL A 95 8.05 -5.73 -1.83
N ASP A 96 8.44 -5.16 -2.96
CA ASP A 96 8.18 -5.73 -4.30
C ASP A 96 8.86 -7.09 -4.45
N GLY A 97 10.15 -7.14 -4.12
CA GLY A 97 10.89 -8.40 -4.11
C GLY A 97 10.34 -9.43 -3.11
N ALA A 98 9.88 -8.98 -1.93
CA ALA A 98 9.27 -9.87 -0.94
C ALA A 98 7.96 -10.48 -1.44
N ILE A 99 7.08 -9.67 -2.03
CA ILE A 99 5.81 -10.12 -2.61
C ILE A 99 6.07 -11.10 -3.76
N HIS A 100 6.99 -10.80 -4.68
CA HIS A 100 7.34 -11.73 -5.76
C HIS A 100 7.89 -13.06 -5.28
N ARG A 101 8.77 -13.05 -4.26
CA ARG A 101 9.29 -14.30 -3.69
C ARG A 101 8.20 -15.13 -3.01
N ALA A 102 7.28 -14.47 -2.29
CA ALA A 102 6.26 -15.15 -1.51
C ALA A 102 5.05 -15.60 -2.37
N ALA A 103 4.73 -14.90 -3.46
CA ALA A 103 3.67 -15.29 -4.39
C ALA A 103 4.07 -16.45 -5.32
N GLY A 104 5.37 -16.61 -5.59
CA GLY A 104 5.90 -17.58 -6.55
C GLY A 104 6.16 -16.98 -7.94
N PRO A 105 6.85 -17.73 -8.83
CA PRO A 105 7.21 -17.29 -10.17
C PRO A 105 6.00 -16.90 -11.04
N GLU A 106 4.83 -17.44 -10.74
CA GLU A 106 3.57 -17.21 -11.45
C GLU A 106 3.13 -15.73 -11.36
N LEU A 107 3.50 -15.02 -10.28
CA LEU A 107 3.21 -13.59 -10.19
C LEU A 107 3.92 -12.80 -11.28
N ARG A 108 5.19 -13.10 -11.54
CA ARG A 108 5.92 -12.44 -12.63
C ARG A 108 5.32 -12.79 -13.99
N ALA A 109 4.90 -14.04 -14.19
CA ALA A 109 4.20 -14.46 -15.41
C ALA A 109 2.91 -13.66 -15.62
N ALA A 110 2.10 -13.46 -14.57
CA ALA A 110 0.90 -12.61 -14.62
C ALA A 110 1.23 -11.14 -14.89
N CYS A 111 2.33 -10.60 -14.34
CA CYS A 111 2.75 -9.24 -14.68
C CYS A 111 3.07 -9.09 -16.17
N TYR A 112 3.64 -10.11 -16.82
CA TYR A 112 3.88 -10.08 -18.26
C TYR A 112 2.60 -10.01 -19.10
N THR A 113 1.47 -10.53 -18.61
CA THR A 113 0.18 -10.46 -19.32
C THR A 113 -0.47 -9.09 -19.22
N VAL A 114 0.00 -8.22 -18.32
CA VAL A 114 -0.47 -6.83 -18.24
C VAL A 114 0.08 -6.06 -19.44
N PRO A 115 -0.77 -5.41 -20.26
CA PRO A 115 -0.33 -4.66 -21.42
C PRO A 115 0.60 -3.51 -21.06
N GLU A 116 1.60 -3.29 -21.91
CA GLU A 116 2.42 -2.08 -21.85
C GLU A 116 1.61 -0.90 -22.38
N VAL A 117 1.62 0.21 -21.64
CA VAL A 117 0.99 1.48 -22.05
C VAL A 117 1.97 2.36 -22.82
N SER A 118 3.26 2.13 -22.62
CA SER A 118 4.36 2.67 -23.41
C SER A 118 5.55 1.70 -23.28
N ARG A 119 6.57 1.85 -24.13
CA ARG A 119 7.68 0.90 -24.23
C ARG A 119 8.30 0.59 -22.86
N GLY A 120 8.16 -0.65 -22.39
CA GLY A 120 8.69 -1.12 -21.11
C GLY A 120 7.92 -0.67 -19.86
N ILE A 121 6.78 0.02 -20.01
CA ILE A 121 5.97 0.53 -18.89
C ILE A 121 4.60 -0.14 -18.91
N ARG A 122 4.27 -0.87 -17.83
CA ARG A 122 2.96 -1.49 -17.60
C ARG A 122 2.09 -0.66 -16.66
N CYS A 123 2.72 -0.05 -15.65
CA CYS A 123 2.05 0.80 -14.68
C CYS A 123 2.81 2.11 -14.52
N PRO A 124 2.31 3.22 -15.08
CA PRO A 124 2.87 4.54 -14.82
C PRO A 124 2.83 4.93 -13.34
N LYS A 125 3.64 5.91 -12.94
CA LYS A 125 3.56 6.52 -11.61
C LYS A 125 2.15 7.06 -11.31
N GLY A 126 1.65 6.78 -10.11
CA GLY A 126 0.31 7.15 -9.66
C GLY A 126 -0.81 6.24 -10.16
N GLU A 127 -0.54 5.32 -11.08
CA GLU A 127 -1.50 4.35 -11.59
C GLU A 127 -1.49 3.04 -10.78
N ALA A 128 -2.47 2.17 -11.03
CA ALA A 128 -2.53 0.84 -10.45
C ALA A 128 -2.97 -0.23 -11.46
N ARG A 129 -2.54 -1.48 -11.24
CA ARG A 129 -2.88 -2.68 -12.01
C ARG A 129 -3.17 -3.83 -11.05
N ILE A 130 -4.00 -4.79 -11.44
CA ILE A 130 -4.36 -5.92 -10.59
C ILE A 130 -3.95 -7.25 -11.24
N THR A 131 -3.43 -8.17 -10.43
CA THR A 131 -3.15 -9.56 -10.81
C THR A 131 -3.60 -10.50 -9.70
N ARG A 132 -3.63 -11.81 -9.99
CA ARG A 132 -3.86 -12.83 -8.95
C ARG A 132 -2.64 -12.91 -8.02
N ALA A 133 -2.85 -13.17 -6.72
CA ALA A 133 -1.75 -13.22 -5.75
C ALA A 133 -1.11 -14.60 -5.53
N PHE A 134 -1.64 -15.65 -6.20
CA PHE A 134 -1.10 -17.01 -6.17
C PHE A 134 -1.01 -17.59 -4.75
N GLN A 135 0.20 -17.77 -4.22
CA GLN A 135 0.46 -18.39 -2.91
C GLN A 135 0.15 -17.45 -1.72
N LEU A 136 -0.31 -16.23 -1.98
CA LEU A 136 -0.62 -15.23 -0.97
C LEU A 136 -2.13 -15.18 -0.67
N VAL A 137 -2.79 -14.13 -1.15
CA VAL A 137 -4.22 -13.82 -0.99
C VAL A 137 -4.96 -13.99 -2.32
N SER A 138 -6.15 -13.39 -2.50
CA SER A 138 -6.83 -13.46 -3.79
C SER A 138 -6.16 -12.58 -4.85
N ASN A 139 -5.75 -11.35 -4.51
CA ASN A 139 -5.22 -10.39 -5.48
C ASN A 139 -4.00 -9.58 -5.01
N VAL A 140 -3.12 -9.22 -5.94
CA VAL A 140 -2.10 -8.17 -5.75
C VAL A 140 -2.51 -6.98 -6.59
N ILE A 141 -2.60 -5.81 -5.95
CA ILE A 141 -2.72 -4.53 -6.66
C ILE A 141 -1.34 -3.89 -6.73
N HIS A 142 -0.78 -3.82 -7.92
CA HIS A 142 0.51 -3.18 -8.19
C HIS A 142 0.29 -1.69 -8.42
N THR A 143 1.04 -0.84 -7.74
CA THR A 143 1.02 0.60 -7.96
C THR A 143 2.43 1.15 -7.88
N VAL A 144 2.66 2.28 -8.53
CA VAL A 144 3.97 2.93 -8.57
C VAL A 144 3.85 4.29 -7.89
N GLY A 145 4.49 4.44 -6.74
CA GLY A 145 4.60 5.73 -6.07
C GLY A 145 5.64 6.65 -6.73
N PRO A 146 5.72 7.93 -6.32
CA PRO A 146 6.78 8.83 -6.78
C PRO A 146 8.14 8.42 -6.21
N ILE A 147 9.20 8.83 -6.90
CA ILE A 147 10.52 9.05 -6.32
C ILE A 147 10.50 10.47 -5.75
N TYR A 148 10.43 10.59 -4.42
CA TYR A 148 9.94 11.81 -3.76
C TYR A 148 10.76 13.06 -4.09
N ASN A 149 12.08 12.92 -4.21
CA ASN A 149 12.99 14.03 -4.48
C ASN A 149 13.29 14.25 -5.97
N VAL A 150 12.65 13.49 -6.87
CA VAL A 150 12.94 13.50 -8.32
C VAL A 150 11.71 13.84 -9.14
N ASP A 151 10.55 13.28 -8.79
CA ASP A 151 9.33 13.50 -9.55
C ASP A 151 8.71 14.87 -9.28
N ASN A 152 8.13 15.46 -10.32
CA ASN A 152 7.30 16.65 -10.17
C ASN A 152 5.99 16.30 -9.47
N HIS A 153 5.57 17.11 -8.51
CA HIS A 153 4.34 16.93 -7.73
C HIS A 153 4.20 15.53 -7.09
N PRO A 154 5.19 15.08 -6.29
CA PRO A 154 5.20 13.75 -5.69
C PRO A 154 3.95 13.51 -4.81
N GLU A 155 3.43 14.55 -4.17
CA GLU A 155 2.20 14.50 -3.38
C GLU A 155 0.96 14.13 -4.21
N VAL A 156 0.89 14.56 -5.48
CA VAL A 156 -0.21 14.23 -6.38
C VAL A 156 -0.09 12.79 -6.85
N ILE A 157 1.11 12.37 -7.24
CA ILE A 157 1.39 10.99 -7.67
C ILE A 157 1.06 10.01 -6.54
N LEU A 158 1.54 10.27 -5.32
CA LEU A 158 1.29 9.41 -4.17
C LEU A 158 -0.22 9.35 -3.85
N ARG A 159 -0.92 10.48 -3.88
CA ARG A 159 -2.38 10.53 -3.69
C ARG A 159 -3.09 9.68 -4.75
N ASN A 160 -2.67 9.76 -6.00
CA ASN A 160 -3.26 8.98 -7.09
C ASN A 160 -3.00 7.49 -6.93
N ALA A 161 -1.80 7.07 -6.51
CA ALA A 161 -1.48 5.67 -6.23
C ALA A 161 -2.48 5.05 -5.24
N TYR A 162 -2.70 5.70 -4.09
CA TYR A 162 -3.70 5.23 -3.10
C TYR A 162 -5.13 5.22 -3.66
N ARG A 163 -5.54 6.31 -4.34
CA ARG A 163 -6.90 6.43 -4.90
C ARG A 163 -7.19 5.36 -5.94
N ASN A 164 -6.25 5.10 -6.85
CA ASN A 164 -6.39 4.12 -7.92
C ASN A 164 -6.38 2.69 -7.38
N CYS A 165 -5.59 2.39 -6.34
CA CYS A 165 -5.68 1.11 -5.65
C CYS A 165 -7.06 0.88 -5.01
N LEU A 166 -7.58 1.88 -4.30
CA LEU A 166 -8.91 1.80 -3.68
C LEU A 166 -10.03 1.68 -4.70
N LYS A 167 -9.90 2.39 -5.84
CA LYS A 167 -10.82 2.28 -6.97
C LYS A 167 -10.84 0.86 -7.53
N LEU A 168 -9.67 0.28 -7.83
CA LEU A 168 -9.57 -1.11 -8.31
C LEU A 168 -10.12 -2.11 -7.29
N ALA A 169 -9.86 -1.91 -6.00
CA ALA A 169 -10.40 -2.76 -4.95
C ALA A 169 -11.93 -2.78 -4.97
N LYS A 170 -12.55 -1.59 -5.07
CA LYS A 170 -14.00 -1.46 -5.18
C LYS A 170 -14.54 -2.11 -6.45
N GLU A 171 -13.91 -1.89 -7.60
CA GLU A 171 -14.33 -2.45 -8.89
C GLU A 171 -14.23 -3.98 -8.95
N ASN A 172 -13.32 -4.58 -8.17
CA ASN A 172 -13.10 -6.03 -8.13
C ASN A 172 -13.71 -6.70 -6.88
N ASN A 173 -14.62 -6.03 -6.18
CA ASN A 173 -15.30 -6.54 -4.99
C ASN A 173 -14.34 -7.01 -3.87
N ILE A 174 -13.19 -6.35 -3.74
CA ILE A 174 -12.23 -6.59 -2.66
C ILE A 174 -12.74 -5.87 -1.40
N GLU A 175 -12.93 -6.66 -0.35
CA GLU A 175 -13.43 -6.17 0.94
C GLU A 175 -12.30 -5.74 1.88
N TYR A 176 -11.17 -6.43 1.81
CA TYR A 176 -10.03 -6.18 2.66
C TYR A 176 -8.83 -5.83 1.80
N ILE A 177 -8.23 -4.67 2.07
CA ILE A 177 -7.02 -4.24 1.36
C ILE A 177 -5.92 -3.84 2.33
N ALA A 178 -4.71 -4.34 2.07
CA ALA A 178 -3.51 -3.97 2.80
C ALA A 178 -2.52 -3.17 1.98
N PHE A 179 -2.09 -2.03 2.53
CA PHE A 179 -1.09 -1.15 1.91
C PHE A 179 0.23 -1.21 2.68
N PRO A 180 1.39 -1.28 1.99
CA PRO A 180 2.67 -0.91 2.58
C PRO A 180 2.80 0.62 2.66
N ALA A 181 3.86 1.11 3.29
CA ALA A 181 4.24 2.53 3.21
C ALA A 181 4.85 2.83 1.82
N ILE A 182 3.99 3.13 0.85
CA ILE A 182 4.39 3.40 -0.55
C ILE A 182 5.41 4.55 -0.59
N SER A 183 6.46 4.36 -1.39
CA SER A 183 7.59 5.26 -1.60
C SER A 183 8.56 5.46 -0.42
N CYS A 184 8.23 5.07 0.82
CA CYS A 184 9.08 5.25 2.02
C CYS A 184 10.29 4.27 2.13
N GLY A 185 10.83 3.84 1.00
CA GLY A 185 11.91 2.86 0.90
C GLY A 185 13.03 3.35 -0.02
N ILE A 186 13.20 2.68 -1.16
CA ILE A 186 14.20 3.08 -2.17
C ILE A 186 13.83 4.43 -2.82
N TYR A 187 12.54 4.79 -2.83
CA TYR A 187 12.02 5.96 -3.53
C TYR A 187 11.94 7.25 -2.70
N GLY A 188 12.22 7.22 -1.38
CA GLY A 188 12.23 8.41 -0.52
C GLY A 188 11.51 8.22 0.80
#